data_AF-A0A0G2E5G4-F1
#
_entry.id   AF-A0A0G2E5G4-F1
#
_cell.length_a   1.000
_cell.length_b   1.000
_cell.length_c   1.000
_cell.angle_alpha   90.00
_cell.angle_beta   90.00
_cell.angle_gamma   90.00
#
_symmetry.space_group_name_H-M   'P 1'
#
loop_
_entity.id
_entity.type
_entity.pdbx_description
1 polymer ?
#
loop_
_entity_poly.entity_id
_entity_poly.type
_entity_poly.pdbx_seq_one_letter_code
_entity_poly.pdbx_strand_id
1 'polypeptide(L)'
;MATRDTSKNIKWIDGLRGFASFTVVCTHISRAFDYGLFLPRNNPDTPARIAQWPFIRIIFQGKVGVAIFALLTGYVCGLKPLKLARAGRHREALQTISKSAFRRVPRLILPATLAMLISWLMCQFGAYTAASRSDSEWYRYASPVPEPTWWLELKRLYFNFWTVWTNGVMEYDDHQWALLPFLKGAMIVFIVSAAMIYSQFKYRMIVYAGYLAYWWQNPHPDTETFGQQMIFGLFLSDLSQHPPYQKFLANHQKAATRCSIPVIILGFYFVSYPDASPEWSSWSNNLYNLSQYIFPADTHTAKRFTALGIDVAAFGIQACHPLKELLSNRFFLWLGRNSFAVYLIHGTLLRTVLAWMLYGITGTPWNPETNPETGEVIYHWLPRRAHGIPFFLVLAVWFCIVYFLAHFWTTYVDHWCGQITKTLEERVFVAEGEKEDEIDLEEKVRAGSSSGPSSGPLLG
;
A
#
# COMPACT_ATOMS: atom_id res chain seq x y z
N MET A 1 0.23 -28.11 17.34
CA MET A 1 1.21 -27.68 16.32
C MET A 1 0.58 -26.81 15.21
N ALA A 2 -0.60 -27.19 14.68
CA ALA A 2 -1.32 -26.45 13.62
C ALA A 2 -1.68 -24.98 13.93
N THR A 3 -1.98 -24.63 15.19
CA THR A 3 -2.31 -23.25 15.61
C THR A 3 -1.10 -22.31 15.57
N ARG A 4 0.10 -22.83 15.89
CA ARG A 4 1.36 -22.07 15.85
C ARG A 4 1.76 -21.73 14.41
N ASP A 5 1.54 -22.66 13.48
CA ASP A 5 1.85 -22.49 12.06
C ASP A 5 0.89 -21.51 11.36
N THR A 6 -0.39 -21.53 11.72
CA THR A 6 -1.37 -20.58 11.17
C THR A 6 -1.08 -19.14 11.64
N SER A 7 -0.65 -18.96 12.89
CA SER A 7 -0.21 -17.65 13.41
C SER A 7 1.07 -17.16 12.72
N LYS A 8 2.05 -18.04 12.49
CA LYS A 8 3.27 -17.70 11.73
C LYS A 8 2.95 -17.32 10.27
N ASN A 9 2.01 -18.03 9.64
CA ASN A 9 1.55 -17.74 8.27
C ASN A 9 0.81 -16.41 8.11
N ILE A 10 0.39 -15.75 9.20
CA ILE A 10 -0.19 -14.40 9.14
C ILE A 10 0.86 -13.34 9.49
N LYS A 11 1.76 -13.62 10.42
CA LYS A 11 2.76 -12.64 10.90
C LYS A 11 3.74 -12.16 9.83
N TRP A 12 4.18 -13.03 8.92
CA TRP A 12 5.14 -12.62 7.88
C TRP A 12 4.58 -11.55 6.94
N ILE A 13 3.25 -11.47 6.81
CA ILE A 13 2.53 -10.48 6.00
C ILE A 13 2.64 -9.09 6.62
N ASP A 14 2.44 -9.01 7.94
CA ASP A 14 2.65 -7.77 8.69
C ASP A 14 4.13 -7.35 8.65
N GLY A 15 5.04 -8.31 8.73
CA GLY A 15 6.47 -8.05 8.55
C GLY A 15 6.83 -7.52 7.17
N LEU A 16 6.29 -8.13 6.12
CA LEU A 16 6.45 -7.70 4.73
C LEU A 16 5.88 -6.29 4.52
N ARG A 17 4.76 -5.96 5.19
CA ARG A 17 4.21 -4.61 5.22
C ARG A 17 5.20 -3.60 5.80
N GLY A 18 5.86 -3.95 6.90
CA GLY A 18 6.87 -3.12 7.54
C GLY A 18 8.07 -2.86 6.64
N PHE A 19 8.56 -3.91 5.97
CA PHE A 19 9.60 -3.78 4.94
C PHE A 19 9.17 -2.83 3.81
N ALA A 20 7.94 -2.98 3.29
CA ALA A 20 7.41 -2.13 2.25
C ALA A 20 7.30 -0.64 2.67
N SER A 21 6.84 -0.34 3.90
CA SER A 21 6.84 1.05 4.37
C SER A 21 8.24 1.64 4.45
N PHE A 22 9.22 0.85 4.89
CA PHE A 22 10.60 1.31 4.98
C PHE A 22 11.17 1.65 3.59
N THR A 23 10.96 0.80 2.59
CA THR A 23 11.46 1.05 1.23
C THR A 23 10.79 2.27 0.59
N VAL A 24 9.50 2.52 0.84
CA VAL A 24 8.82 3.76 0.39
C VAL A 24 9.53 5.00 0.93
N VAL A 25 9.83 5.04 2.22
CA VAL A 25 10.53 6.19 2.82
C VAL A 25 11.92 6.37 2.22
N CYS A 26 12.68 5.28 2.05
CA CYS A 26 13.98 5.31 1.38
C CYS A 26 13.90 5.88 -0.04
N THR A 27 12.85 5.55 -0.78
CA THR A 27 12.63 6.09 -2.13
C THR A 27 12.43 7.59 -2.15
N HIS A 28 11.64 8.14 -1.23
CA HIS A 28 11.44 9.58 -1.20
C HIS A 28 12.73 10.33 -0.80
N ILE A 29 13.54 9.74 0.08
CA ILE A 29 14.90 10.24 0.35
C ILE A 29 15.76 10.17 -0.92
N SER A 30 15.75 9.06 -1.66
CA SER A 30 16.50 8.92 -2.90
C SER A 30 16.02 9.89 -3.98
N ARG A 31 14.71 10.13 -4.12
CA ARG A 31 14.17 11.15 -5.05
C ARG A 31 14.62 12.55 -4.68
N ALA A 32 14.65 12.85 -3.39
CA ALA A 32 15.07 14.17 -2.89
C ALA A 32 16.57 14.42 -3.08
N PHE A 33 17.43 13.42 -2.90
CA PHE A 33 18.87 13.66 -2.73
C PHE A 33 19.80 12.86 -3.64
N ASP A 34 19.33 11.80 -4.30
CA ASP A 34 20.15 10.94 -5.17
C ASP A 34 19.30 10.21 -6.23
N TYR A 35 18.80 10.99 -7.20
CA TYR A 35 17.96 10.46 -8.28
C TYR A 35 18.69 9.42 -9.15
N GLY A 36 20.02 9.41 -9.16
CA GLY A 36 20.81 8.43 -9.88
C GLY A 36 20.52 6.97 -9.45
N LEU A 37 20.01 6.74 -8.24
CA LEU A 37 19.66 5.39 -7.76
C LEU A 37 18.51 4.73 -8.53
N PHE A 38 17.68 5.52 -9.23
CA PHE A 38 16.60 5.02 -10.10
C PHE A 38 17.12 4.46 -11.43
N LEU A 39 18.35 4.82 -11.80
CA LEU A 39 19.07 4.38 -13.00
C LEU A 39 19.97 3.18 -12.65
N PRO A 40 20.27 2.27 -13.61
CA PRO A 40 21.16 1.14 -13.35
C PRO A 40 22.64 1.54 -13.23
N ARG A 41 22.99 2.75 -13.67
CA ARG A 41 24.26 3.47 -13.46
C ARG A 41 23.99 4.97 -13.67
N ASN A 42 24.89 5.84 -13.25
CA ASN A 42 24.68 7.29 -13.42
C ASN A 42 24.80 7.72 -14.89
N ASN A 43 25.72 7.11 -15.63
CA ASN A 43 26.00 7.39 -17.05
C ASN A 43 26.46 6.09 -17.72
N PRO A 44 26.29 5.91 -19.06
CA PRO A 44 26.74 4.72 -19.79
C PRO A 44 28.19 4.33 -19.50
N ASP A 45 29.08 5.30 -19.37
CA ASP A 45 30.53 5.10 -19.28
C ASP A 45 31.05 4.94 -17.84
N THR A 46 30.18 5.10 -16.84
CA THR A 46 30.56 5.03 -15.42
C THR A 46 30.18 3.69 -14.80
N PRO A 47 31.03 3.11 -13.93
CA PRO A 47 30.66 1.89 -13.22
C PRO A 47 29.48 2.14 -12.29
N ALA A 48 28.59 1.15 -12.17
CA ALA A 48 27.45 1.22 -11.27
C ALA A 48 27.91 1.25 -9.81
N ARG A 49 27.35 2.18 -9.03
CA ARG A 49 27.55 2.24 -7.58
C ARG A 49 26.94 0.99 -6.92
N ILE A 50 27.45 0.60 -5.75
CA ILE A 50 26.93 -0.56 -5.00
C ILE A 50 25.41 -0.45 -4.77
N ALA A 51 24.91 0.74 -4.46
CA ALA A 51 23.47 0.99 -4.27
C ALA A 51 22.63 0.86 -5.56
N GLN A 52 23.26 0.85 -6.75
CA GLN A 52 22.62 0.65 -8.05
C GLN A 52 22.69 -0.82 -8.51
N TRP A 53 23.36 -1.71 -7.78
CA TRP A 53 23.44 -3.12 -8.12
C TRP A 53 22.07 -3.80 -7.99
N PRO A 54 21.81 -4.87 -8.78
CA PRO A 54 20.66 -5.73 -8.58
C PRO A 54 20.52 -6.18 -7.12
N PHE A 55 19.30 -6.45 -6.68
CA PHE A 55 18.92 -6.81 -5.31
C PHE A 55 19.07 -5.67 -4.29
N ILE A 56 20.20 -4.97 -4.26
CA ILE A 56 20.46 -3.86 -3.31
C ILE A 56 19.56 -2.67 -3.63
N ARG A 57 19.42 -2.34 -4.91
CA ARG A 57 18.65 -1.17 -5.35
C ARG A 57 17.16 -1.22 -5.06
N ILE A 58 16.61 -2.40 -4.76
CA ILE A 58 15.19 -2.61 -4.40
C ILE A 58 14.76 -1.69 -3.26
N ILE A 59 15.69 -1.36 -2.34
CA ILE A 59 15.44 -0.50 -1.20
C ILE A 59 15.11 0.94 -1.62
N PHE A 60 15.59 1.41 -2.77
CA PHE A 60 15.55 2.82 -3.17
C PHE A 60 14.51 3.13 -4.28
N GLN A 61 14.03 2.14 -5.03
CA GLN A 61 13.20 2.36 -6.23
C GLN A 61 11.70 2.64 -5.99
N GLY A 62 11.14 2.26 -4.84
CA GLY A 62 9.84 2.74 -4.35
C GLY A 62 8.60 2.06 -4.90
N LYS A 63 8.59 1.76 -6.20
CA LYS A 63 7.52 0.97 -6.85
C LYS A 63 7.19 -0.31 -6.08
N VAL A 64 8.24 -0.93 -5.52
CA VAL A 64 8.18 -2.19 -4.79
C VAL A 64 7.25 -2.09 -3.59
N GLY A 65 7.35 -1.02 -2.80
CA GLY A 65 6.56 -0.85 -1.60
C GLY A 65 5.06 -0.74 -1.91
N VAL A 66 4.70 0.08 -2.91
CA VAL A 66 3.31 0.29 -3.34
C VAL A 66 2.68 -1.01 -3.84
N ALA A 67 3.40 -1.76 -4.69
CA ALA A 67 2.92 -3.05 -5.19
C ALA A 67 2.78 -4.11 -4.10
N ILE A 68 3.70 -4.15 -3.11
CA ILE A 68 3.54 -5.00 -1.92
C ILE A 68 2.25 -4.63 -1.16
N PHE A 69 1.99 -3.34 -0.88
CA PHE A 69 0.76 -2.93 -0.19
C PHE A 69 -0.51 -3.34 -0.96
N ALA A 70 -0.46 -3.36 -2.29
CA ALA A 70 -1.58 -3.81 -3.13
C ALA A 70 -1.78 -5.32 -2.99
N LEU A 71 -0.71 -6.11 -3.10
CA LEU A 71 -0.73 -7.55 -2.85
C LEU A 71 -1.28 -7.87 -1.46
N LEU A 72 -0.80 -7.15 -0.43
CA LEU A 72 -1.25 -7.35 0.94
C LEU A 72 -2.73 -6.97 1.13
N THR A 73 -3.21 -5.95 0.42
CA THR A 73 -4.64 -5.57 0.44
C THR A 73 -5.51 -6.72 -0.05
N GLY A 74 -5.18 -7.31 -1.20
CA GLY A 74 -5.87 -8.49 -1.71
C GLY A 74 -5.83 -9.66 -0.74
N TYR A 75 -4.64 -9.93 -0.21
CA TYR A 75 -4.42 -11.07 0.68
C TYR A 75 -5.24 -10.99 1.97
N VAL A 76 -5.17 -9.83 2.66
CA VAL A 76 -5.83 -9.62 3.95
C VAL A 76 -7.34 -9.52 3.80
N CYS A 77 -7.84 -8.87 2.74
CA CYS A 77 -9.28 -8.79 2.47
C CYS A 77 -9.89 -10.19 2.21
N GLY A 78 -9.15 -11.09 1.54
CA GLY A 78 -9.61 -12.46 1.30
C GLY A 78 -9.51 -13.39 2.52
N LEU A 79 -8.63 -13.11 3.48
CA LEU A 79 -8.25 -14.07 4.52
C LEU A 79 -9.44 -14.57 5.35
N LYS A 80 -10.17 -13.67 6.02
CA LYS A 80 -11.29 -14.06 6.90
C LYS A 80 -12.52 -14.57 6.11
N PRO A 81 -12.99 -13.90 5.04
CA PRO A 81 -14.14 -14.40 4.27
C PRO A 81 -13.92 -15.79 3.67
N LEU A 82 -12.75 -16.04 3.05
CA LEU A 82 -12.47 -17.33 2.44
C LEU A 82 -12.34 -18.44 3.49
N LYS A 83 -11.81 -18.13 4.68
CA LYS A 83 -11.79 -19.07 5.81
C LYS A 83 -13.19 -19.48 6.24
N LEU A 84 -14.12 -18.52 6.37
CA LEU A 84 -15.51 -18.78 6.73
C LEU A 84 -16.25 -19.57 5.65
N ALA A 85 -16.07 -19.20 4.38
CA ALA A 85 -16.67 -19.91 3.24
C ALA A 85 -16.22 -21.37 3.17
N ARG A 86 -14.94 -21.65 3.46
CA ARG A 86 -14.42 -23.03 3.52
C ARG A 86 -14.99 -23.83 4.68
N ALA A 87 -15.36 -23.17 5.77
CA ALA A 87 -16.05 -23.79 6.91
C ALA A 87 -17.56 -23.95 6.69
N GLY A 88 -18.08 -23.69 5.48
CA GLY A 88 -19.51 -23.73 5.16
C GLY A 88 -20.32 -22.54 5.68
N ARG A 89 -19.68 -21.57 6.35
CA ARG A 89 -20.31 -20.39 6.95
C ARG A 89 -20.42 -19.24 5.94
N HIS A 90 -21.11 -19.49 4.82
CA HIS A 90 -21.16 -18.55 3.68
C HIS A 90 -21.89 -17.23 4.02
N ARG A 91 -22.99 -17.28 4.80
CA ARG A 91 -23.73 -16.08 5.24
C ARG A 91 -22.83 -15.14 6.04
N GLU A 92 -22.07 -15.68 6.98
CA GLU A 92 -21.11 -14.90 7.77
C GLU A 92 -19.91 -14.42 6.96
N ALA A 93 -19.50 -15.16 5.94
CA ALA A 93 -18.46 -14.73 5.01
C ALA A 93 -18.92 -13.48 4.24
N LEU A 94 -20.15 -13.46 3.73
CA LEU A 94 -20.75 -12.29 3.07
C LEU A 94 -20.91 -11.10 4.01
N GLN A 95 -21.38 -11.33 5.25
CA GLN A 95 -21.44 -10.29 6.27
C GLN A 95 -20.06 -9.71 6.57
N THR A 96 -19.03 -10.57 6.67
CA THR A 96 -17.64 -10.13 6.86
C THR A 96 -17.16 -9.28 5.70
N ILE A 97 -17.49 -9.64 4.45
CA ILE A 97 -17.14 -8.85 3.26
C ILE A 97 -17.83 -7.48 3.34
N SER A 98 -19.14 -7.44 3.59
CA SER A 98 -19.92 -6.20 3.67
C SER A 98 -19.41 -5.25 4.76
N LYS A 99 -19.26 -5.75 6.00
CA LYS A 99 -18.69 -4.97 7.12
C LYS A 99 -17.26 -4.48 6.81
N SER A 100 -16.45 -5.29 6.13
CA SER A 100 -15.07 -4.91 5.77
C SER A 100 -15.00 -3.87 4.66
N ALA A 101 -15.88 -3.96 3.65
CA ALA A 101 -16.02 -2.96 2.60
C ALA A 101 -16.42 -1.60 3.18
N PHE A 102 -17.46 -1.58 4.04
CA PHE A 102 -17.89 -0.36 4.71
C PHE A 102 -16.77 0.27 5.54
N ARG A 103 -16.13 -0.49 6.44
CA ARG A 103 -15.07 0.02 7.33
C ARG A 103 -13.85 0.57 6.57
N ARG A 104 -13.56 0.08 5.36
CA ARG A 104 -12.35 0.45 4.62
C ARG A 104 -12.35 1.94 4.23
N VAL A 105 -13.52 2.47 3.87
CA VAL A 105 -13.70 3.87 3.45
C VAL A 105 -13.30 4.85 4.57
N PRO A 106 -13.96 4.89 5.74
CA PRO A 106 -13.62 5.84 6.79
C PRO A 106 -12.22 5.60 7.38
N ARG A 107 -11.74 4.35 7.45
CA ARG A 107 -10.38 4.05 7.93
C ARG A 107 -9.28 4.61 7.05
N LEU A 108 -9.52 4.79 5.75
CA LEU A 108 -8.57 5.44 4.85
C LEU A 108 -8.79 6.95 4.81
N ILE A 109 -10.05 7.40 4.71
CA ILE A 109 -10.38 8.83 4.56
C ILE A 109 -10.05 9.63 5.82
N LEU A 110 -10.46 9.18 7.01
CA LEU A 110 -10.35 9.99 8.23
C LEU A 110 -8.88 10.30 8.59
N PRO A 111 -7.96 9.33 8.68
CA PRO A 111 -6.56 9.62 9.00
C PRO A 111 -5.87 10.43 7.90
N ALA A 112 -6.17 10.15 6.62
CA ALA A 112 -5.59 10.90 5.50
C ALA A 112 -6.02 12.37 5.51
N THR A 113 -7.29 12.63 5.84
CA THR A 113 -7.83 13.99 5.98
C THR A 113 -7.15 14.74 7.12
N LEU A 114 -6.93 14.08 8.27
CA LEU A 114 -6.17 14.69 9.37
C LEU A 114 -4.73 15.01 8.98
N ALA A 115 -4.05 14.12 8.26
CA ALA A 115 -2.70 14.36 7.76
C ALA A 115 -2.67 15.52 6.76
N MET A 116 -3.66 15.63 5.89
CA MET A 116 -3.85 16.76 4.97
C MET A 116 -4.06 18.07 5.73
N LEU A 117 -4.92 18.09 6.76
CA LEU A 117 -5.16 19.28 7.59
C LEU A 117 -3.89 19.74 8.30
N ILE A 118 -3.08 18.80 8.81
CA ILE A 118 -1.79 19.12 9.45
C ILE A 118 -0.81 19.70 8.42
N SER A 119 -0.68 19.08 7.25
CA SER A 119 0.16 19.57 6.15
C SER A 119 -0.28 20.97 5.69
N TRP A 120 -1.59 21.20 5.56
CA TRP A 120 -2.17 22.50 5.26
C TRP A 120 -1.81 23.55 6.31
N LEU A 121 -2.00 23.25 7.61
CA LEU A 121 -1.61 24.15 8.70
C LEU A 121 -0.10 24.48 8.64
N MET A 122 0.75 23.48 8.42
CA MET A 122 2.20 23.70 8.26
C MET A 122 2.52 24.61 7.07
N CYS A 123 1.77 24.49 5.97
CA CYS A 123 1.90 25.39 4.83
C CYS A 123 1.60 26.84 5.22
N GLN A 124 0.51 27.09 5.95
CA GLN A 124 0.13 28.43 6.38
C GLN A 124 1.18 29.11 7.28
N PHE A 125 1.92 28.33 8.08
CA PHE A 125 3.01 28.84 8.92
C PHE A 125 4.37 28.93 8.20
N GLY A 126 4.43 28.69 6.89
CA GLY A 126 5.67 28.75 6.12
C GLY A 126 6.65 27.61 6.42
N ALA A 127 6.18 26.47 6.94
CA ALA A 127 7.06 25.35 7.32
C ALA A 127 7.88 24.79 6.15
N TYR A 128 7.37 24.93 4.92
CA TYR A 128 7.99 24.42 3.70
C TYR A 128 9.00 25.39 3.05
N THR A 129 9.20 26.59 3.60
CA THR A 129 10.08 27.61 3.00
C THR A 129 11.52 27.15 2.84
N ALA A 130 12.04 26.36 3.78
CA ALA A 130 13.39 25.79 3.67
C ALA A 130 13.50 24.80 2.49
N ALA A 131 12.48 23.95 2.29
CA ALA A 131 12.44 22.98 1.20
C ALA A 131 12.26 23.67 -0.16
N SER A 132 11.36 24.66 -0.26
CA SER A 132 11.09 25.37 -1.51
C SER A 132 12.26 26.21 -2.03
N ARG A 133 13.25 26.50 -1.18
CA ARG A 133 14.48 27.24 -1.53
C ARG A 133 15.72 26.36 -1.62
N SER A 134 15.58 25.05 -1.42
CA SER A 134 16.71 24.11 -1.40
C SER A 134 17.25 23.82 -2.81
N ASP A 135 18.48 23.31 -2.86
CA ASP A 135 19.11 22.77 -4.08
C ASP A 135 18.40 21.53 -4.66
N SER A 136 17.59 20.82 -3.87
CA SER A 136 16.81 19.66 -4.29
C SER A 136 15.59 20.05 -5.13
N GLU A 137 15.58 19.63 -6.40
CA GLU A 137 14.46 19.85 -7.31
C GLU A 137 13.15 19.23 -6.81
N TRP A 138 13.23 18.00 -6.29
CA TRP A 138 12.06 17.32 -5.75
C TRP A 138 11.46 18.06 -4.57
N TYR A 139 12.27 18.63 -3.67
CA TYR A 139 11.76 19.47 -2.59
C TYR A 139 11.05 20.71 -3.08
N ARG A 140 11.58 21.39 -4.11
CA ARG A 140 10.95 22.58 -4.68
C ARG A 140 9.60 22.25 -5.31
N TYR A 141 9.54 21.18 -6.10
CA TYR A 141 8.32 20.74 -6.76
C TYR A 141 7.27 20.21 -5.78
N ALA A 142 7.67 19.38 -4.81
CA ALA A 142 6.73 18.69 -3.93
C ALA A 142 6.28 19.54 -2.73
N SER A 143 6.81 20.74 -2.53
CA SER A 143 6.48 21.59 -1.37
C SER A 143 5.38 22.61 -1.70
N PRO A 144 4.25 22.64 -0.97
CA PRO A 144 3.18 23.58 -1.24
C PRO A 144 3.57 25.01 -0.85
N VAL A 145 3.13 25.97 -1.66
CA VAL A 145 3.26 27.41 -1.40
C VAL A 145 1.90 27.96 -0.97
N PRO A 146 1.83 28.82 0.06
CA PRO A 146 0.56 29.45 0.43
C PRO A 146 -0.02 30.32 -0.69
N GLU A 147 -1.34 30.27 -0.86
CA GLU A 147 -2.10 31.21 -1.69
C GLU A 147 -2.08 32.61 -1.05
N PRO A 148 -2.20 33.68 -1.87
CA PRO A 148 -2.10 35.05 -1.39
C PRO A 148 -3.26 35.48 -0.48
N THR A 149 -4.38 34.75 -0.44
CA THR A 149 -5.52 35.10 0.40
C THR A 149 -6.09 33.88 1.13
N TRP A 150 -6.57 34.11 2.36
CA TRP A 150 -7.16 33.05 3.20
C TRP A 150 -8.38 32.36 2.57
N TRP A 151 -9.20 33.10 1.81
CA TRP A 151 -10.34 32.52 1.13
C TRP A 151 -9.94 31.55 0.01
N LEU A 152 -8.89 31.88 -0.76
CA LEU A 152 -8.35 30.99 -1.76
C LEU A 152 -7.76 29.73 -1.12
N GLU A 153 -7.13 29.84 0.05
CA GLU A 153 -6.64 28.67 0.80
C GLU A 153 -7.75 27.73 1.26
N LEU A 154 -8.83 28.26 1.83
CA LEU A 154 -9.98 27.45 2.25
C LEU A 154 -10.63 26.76 1.05
N LYS A 155 -10.76 27.49 -0.07
CA LYS A 155 -11.24 26.93 -1.33
C LYS A 155 -10.30 25.81 -1.80
N ARG A 156 -9.00 26.06 -1.85
CA ARG A 156 -7.97 25.09 -2.24
C ARG A 156 -7.97 23.86 -1.35
N LEU A 157 -8.16 24.01 -0.04
CA LEU A 157 -8.29 22.89 0.90
C LEU A 157 -9.49 22.00 0.58
N TYR A 158 -10.66 22.59 0.33
CA TYR A 158 -11.85 21.85 -0.07
C TYR A 158 -11.67 21.13 -1.41
N PHE A 159 -11.13 21.82 -2.42
CA PHE A 159 -10.86 21.21 -3.72
C PHE A 159 -9.84 20.08 -3.61
N ASN A 160 -8.77 20.25 -2.84
CA ASN A 160 -7.78 19.21 -2.61
C ASN A 160 -8.37 17.96 -1.94
N PHE A 161 -9.23 18.14 -0.93
CA PHE A 161 -9.96 17.03 -0.34
C PHE A 161 -10.83 16.30 -1.38
N TRP A 162 -11.44 17.03 -2.30
CA TRP A 162 -12.26 16.44 -3.34
C TRP A 162 -11.43 15.76 -4.45
N THR A 163 -10.33 16.38 -4.90
CA THR A 163 -9.46 15.88 -5.97
C THR A 163 -8.74 14.60 -5.56
N VAL A 164 -8.22 14.51 -4.34
CA VAL A 164 -7.52 13.28 -3.88
C VAL A 164 -8.40 12.03 -3.97
N TRP A 165 -9.72 12.16 -3.80
CA TRP A 165 -10.67 11.04 -3.90
C TRP A 165 -11.35 10.90 -5.28
N THR A 166 -11.09 11.80 -6.23
CA THR A 166 -11.66 11.73 -7.59
C THR A 166 -10.60 11.44 -8.65
N ASN A 167 -9.50 12.20 -8.66
CA ASN A 167 -8.39 12.06 -9.62
C ASN A 167 -7.04 11.73 -8.96
N GLY A 168 -6.96 11.70 -7.62
CA GLY A 168 -5.75 11.34 -6.88
C GLY A 168 -4.76 12.48 -6.68
N VAL A 169 -5.10 13.70 -7.07
CA VAL A 169 -4.20 14.86 -6.93
C VAL A 169 -4.36 15.50 -5.56
N MET A 170 -3.24 15.72 -4.86
CA MET A 170 -3.20 16.30 -3.52
C MET A 170 -1.98 17.22 -3.36
N GLU A 171 -2.18 18.54 -3.47
CA GLU A 171 -1.09 19.53 -3.51
C GLU A 171 -0.32 19.64 -2.19
N TYR A 172 -1.00 19.50 -1.04
CA TYR A 172 -0.28 19.53 0.24
C TYR A 172 0.55 18.28 0.48
N ASP A 173 0.21 17.15 -0.13
CA ASP A 173 0.96 15.91 0.00
C ASP A 173 0.71 14.93 -1.16
N ASP A 174 1.52 15.05 -2.20
CA ASP A 174 1.42 14.24 -3.42
C ASP A 174 1.44 12.73 -3.13
N HIS A 175 2.13 12.31 -2.07
CA HIS A 175 2.23 10.92 -1.62
C HIS A 175 0.88 10.21 -1.41
N GLN A 176 -0.19 10.97 -1.13
CA GLN A 176 -1.54 10.44 -0.91
C GLN A 176 -2.22 9.91 -2.19
N TRP A 177 -1.65 10.15 -3.38
CA TRP A 177 -2.21 9.71 -4.67
C TRP A 177 -2.61 8.22 -4.70
N ALA A 178 -1.85 7.38 -4.00
CA ALA A 178 -2.07 5.93 -3.99
C ALA A 178 -3.32 5.49 -3.20
N LEU A 179 -3.86 6.33 -2.31
CA LEU A 179 -5.02 5.99 -1.47
C LEU A 179 -6.28 5.69 -2.29
N LEU A 180 -6.53 6.47 -3.34
CA LEU A 180 -7.71 6.28 -4.20
C LEU A 180 -7.64 4.95 -4.99
N PRO A 181 -6.54 4.63 -5.70
CA PRO A 181 -6.34 3.29 -6.27
C PRO A 181 -6.44 2.16 -5.24
N PHE A 182 -5.92 2.33 -4.02
CA PHE A 182 -6.07 1.34 -2.94
C PHE A 182 -7.53 1.10 -2.58
N LEU A 183 -8.31 2.17 -2.49
CA LEU A 183 -9.74 2.07 -2.18
C LEU A 183 -10.50 1.37 -3.32
N LYS A 184 -10.31 1.82 -4.57
CA LYS A 184 -10.94 1.23 -5.76
C LYS A 184 -10.63 -0.26 -5.90
N GLY A 185 -9.35 -0.62 -5.80
CA GLY A 185 -8.92 -2.01 -5.91
C GLY A 185 -9.43 -2.89 -4.75
N ALA A 186 -9.49 -2.37 -3.53
CA ALA A 186 -10.09 -3.11 -2.41
C ALA A 186 -11.57 -3.42 -2.66
N MET A 187 -12.32 -2.48 -3.26
CA MET A 187 -13.72 -2.72 -3.64
C MET A 187 -13.85 -3.80 -4.71
N ILE A 188 -12.95 -3.82 -5.71
CA ILE A 188 -12.90 -4.91 -6.70
C ILE A 188 -12.69 -6.25 -6.00
N VAL A 189 -11.76 -6.34 -5.05
CA VAL A 189 -11.52 -7.57 -4.27
C VAL A 189 -12.77 -8.00 -3.50
N PHE A 190 -13.51 -7.08 -2.89
CA PHE A 190 -14.75 -7.40 -2.18
C PHE A 190 -15.85 -7.89 -3.12
N ILE A 191 -16.02 -7.26 -4.28
CA ILE A 191 -16.99 -7.68 -5.30
C ILE A 191 -16.65 -9.09 -5.80
N VAL A 192 -15.40 -9.35 -6.17
CA VAL A 192 -14.94 -10.67 -6.61
C VAL A 192 -15.12 -11.71 -5.50
N SER A 193 -14.78 -11.36 -4.27
CA SER A 193 -14.94 -12.27 -3.12
C SER A 193 -16.41 -12.60 -2.85
N ALA A 194 -17.31 -11.62 -2.94
CA ALA A 194 -18.74 -11.83 -2.74
C ALA A 194 -19.33 -12.70 -3.86
N ALA A 195 -18.99 -12.41 -5.12
CA ALA A 195 -19.45 -13.17 -6.28
C ALA A 195 -19.00 -14.64 -6.24
N MET A 196 -17.78 -14.89 -5.75
CA MET A 196 -17.16 -16.22 -5.78
C MET A 196 -17.32 -17.02 -4.47
N ILE A 197 -18.05 -16.51 -3.48
CA ILE A 197 -18.05 -17.08 -2.12
C ILE A 197 -18.66 -18.49 -2.05
N TYR A 198 -19.57 -18.82 -2.96
CA TYR A 198 -20.22 -20.13 -3.08
C TYR A 198 -19.51 -21.05 -4.10
N SER A 199 -18.58 -20.52 -4.88
CA SER A 199 -17.90 -21.28 -5.91
C SER A 199 -16.87 -22.22 -5.28
N GLN A 200 -16.67 -23.40 -5.87
CA GLN A 200 -15.61 -24.31 -5.43
C GLN A 200 -14.22 -23.72 -5.71
N PHE A 201 -13.23 -24.15 -4.92
CA PHE A 201 -11.84 -23.68 -5.02
C PHE A 201 -11.29 -23.72 -6.45
N LYS A 202 -11.53 -24.81 -7.21
CA LYS A 202 -11.06 -24.95 -8.59
C LYS A 202 -11.54 -23.81 -9.48
N TYR A 203 -12.83 -23.48 -9.42
CA TYR A 203 -13.41 -22.40 -10.23
C TYR A 203 -12.95 -21.02 -9.76
N ARG A 204 -12.72 -20.83 -8.46
CA ARG A 204 -12.12 -19.58 -7.95
C ARG A 204 -10.72 -19.36 -8.52
N MET A 205 -9.89 -20.40 -8.55
CA MET A 205 -8.54 -20.32 -9.15
C MET A 205 -8.61 -19.97 -10.64
N ILE A 206 -9.55 -20.55 -11.40
CA ILE A 206 -9.76 -20.22 -12.82
C ILE A 206 -10.16 -18.75 -12.98
N VAL A 207 -11.09 -18.26 -12.17
CA VAL A 207 -11.50 -16.84 -12.23
C VAL A 207 -10.35 -15.91 -11.87
N TYR A 208 -9.56 -16.22 -10.84
CA TYR A 208 -8.38 -15.42 -10.51
C TYR A 208 -7.35 -15.42 -11.64
N ALA A 209 -7.10 -16.57 -12.27
CA ALA A 209 -6.22 -16.66 -13.43
C ALA A 209 -6.76 -15.83 -14.62
N GLY A 210 -8.07 -15.84 -14.86
CA GLY A 210 -8.71 -15.01 -15.86
C GLY A 210 -8.53 -13.51 -15.60
N TYR A 211 -8.72 -13.05 -14.35
CA TYR A 211 -8.44 -11.66 -13.97
C TYR A 211 -6.96 -11.29 -14.11
N LEU A 212 -6.05 -12.18 -13.72
CA LEU A 212 -4.61 -11.95 -13.90
C LEU A 212 -4.25 -11.84 -15.38
N ALA A 213 -4.80 -12.70 -16.24
CA ALA A 213 -4.61 -12.62 -17.68
C ALA A 213 -5.19 -11.33 -18.29
N TYR A 214 -6.36 -10.89 -17.81
CA TYR A 214 -6.96 -9.61 -18.21
C TYR A 214 -6.06 -8.42 -17.84
N TRP A 215 -5.62 -8.34 -16.58
CA TRP A 215 -4.76 -7.23 -16.14
C TRP A 215 -3.37 -7.29 -16.76
N TRP A 216 -2.87 -8.49 -17.08
CA TRP A 216 -1.62 -8.66 -17.82
C TRP A 216 -1.67 -7.99 -19.20
N GLN A 217 -2.81 -8.11 -19.90
CA GLN A 217 -3.01 -7.55 -21.23
C GLN A 217 -3.33 -6.06 -21.23
N ASN A 218 -3.91 -5.53 -20.15
CA ASN A 218 -4.36 -4.15 -20.09
C ASN A 218 -3.17 -3.18 -19.99
N PRO A 219 -2.95 -2.27 -20.96
CA PRO A 219 -1.84 -1.31 -20.95
C PRO A 219 -2.10 -0.07 -20.10
N HIS A 220 -3.32 0.10 -19.56
CA HIS A 220 -3.68 1.28 -18.80
C HIS A 220 -2.74 1.48 -17.59
N PRO A 221 -2.38 2.73 -17.26
CA PRO A 221 -1.52 3.04 -16.12
C PRO A 221 -1.96 2.36 -14.82
N ASP A 222 -0.96 1.89 -14.06
CA ASP A 222 -1.04 1.35 -12.71
C ASP A 222 -1.87 0.07 -12.53
N THR A 223 -2.36 -0.52 -13.63
CA THR A 223 -3.16 -1.75 -13.59
C THR A 223 -2.36 -2.95 -13.07
N GLU A 224 -1.07 -3.04 -13.41
CA GLU A 224 -0.16 -4.04 -12.86
C GLU A 224 0.13 -3.83 -11.38
N THR A 225 0.14 -2.58 -10.91
CA THR A 225 0.51 -2.23 -9.53
C THR A 225 -0.66 -2.44 -8.58
N PHE A 226 -1.89 -2.10 -8.98
CA PHE A 226 -3.07 -2.22 -8.13
C PHE A 226 -3.96 -3.41 -8.53
N GLY A 227 -4.51 -3.40 -9.75
CA GLY A 227 -5.48 -4.42 -10.19
C GLY A 227 -4.93 -5.83 -10.13
N GLN A 228 -3.79 -6.07 -10.80
CA GLN A 228 -3.13 -7.38 -10.81
C GLN A 228 -2.69 -7.80 -9.40
N GLN A 229 -1.95 -6.95 -8.68
CA GLN A 229 -1.42 -7.30 -7.35
C GLN A 229 -2.53 -7.63 -6.35
N MET A 230 -3.65 -6.89 -6.35
CA MET A 230 -4.75 -7.18 -5.43
C MET A 230 -5.44 -8.50 -5.74
N ILE A 231 -5.64 -8.84 -7.02
CA ILE A 231 -6.18 -10.15 -7.38
C ILE A 231 -5.16 -11.26 -7.07
N PHE A 232 -3.88 -11.03 -7.33
CA PHE A 232 -2.83 -11.98 -6.99
C PHE A 232 -2.76 -12.22 -5.48
N GLY A 233 -2.89 -11.17 -4.67
CA GLY A 233 -3.01 -11.26 -3.22
C GLY A 233 -4.20 -12.12 -2.78
N LEU A 234 -5.37 -11.92 -3.40
CA LEU A 234 -6.57 -12.73 -3.15
C LEU A 234 -6.35 -14.21 -3.53
N PHE A 235 -5.77 -14.45 -4.71
CA PHE A 235 -5.36 -15.79 -5.16
C PHE A 235 -4.43 -16.47 -4.15
N LEU A 236 -3.41 -15.74 -3.73
CA LEU A 236 -2.38 -16.19 -2.82
C LEU A 236 -2.94 -16.49 -1.42
N SER A 237 -3.93 -15.71 -0.98
CA SER A 237 -4.69 -15.93 0.25
C SER A 237 -5.55 -17.19 0.17
N ASP A 238 -6.28 -17.39 -0.92
CA ASP A 238 -7.12 -18.58 -1.10
C ASP A 238 -6.26 -19.84 -1.21
N LEU A 239 -5.16 -19.79 -1.97
CA LEU A 239 -4.20 -20.91 -2.11
C LEU A 239 -3.57 -21.29 -0.76
N SER A 240 -3.11 -20.31 0.02
CA SER A 240 -2.48 -20.57 1.33
C SER A 240 -3.41 -21.23 2.34
N GLN A 241 -4.72 -21.14 2.14
CA GLN A 241 -5.75 -21.73 2.98
C GLN A 241 -6.29 -23.07 2.44
N HIS A 242 -5.80 -23.53 1.28
CA HIS A 242 -6.25 -24.78 0.67
C HIS A 242 -5.63 -26.00 1.39
N PRO A 243 -6.41 -26.92 1.98
CA PRO A 243 -5.87 -27.99 2.81
C PRO A 243 -4.89 -28.95 2.08
N PRO A 244 -5.14 -29.37 0.82
CA PRO A 244 -4.16 -30.14 0.05
C PRO A 244 -2.82 -29.42 -0.13
N TYR A 245 -2.85 -28.10 -0.35
CA TYR A 245 -1.63 -27.30 -0.50
C TYR A 245 -0.85 -27.20 0.83
N GLN A 246 -1.55 -26.96 1.95
CA GLN A 246 -0.94 -26.94 3.28
C GLN A 246 -0.32 -28.30 3.64
N LYS A 247 -1.03 -29.41 3.38
CA LYS A 247 -0.51 -30.76 3.60
C LYS A 247 0.73 -31.04 2.74
N PHE A 248 0.72 -30.62 1.48
CA PHE A 248 1.87 -30.76 0.59
C PHE A 248 3.12 -30.04 1.13
N LEU A 249 2.97 -28.78 1.54
CA LEU A 249 4.06 -27.99 2.11
C LEU A 249 4.56 -28.57 3.44
N ALA A 250 3.67 -29.06 4.29
CA ALA A 250 4.03 -29.68 5.56
C ALA A 250 4.84 -30.98 5.35
N ASN A 251 4.40 -31.83 4.41
CA ASN A 251 5.07 -33.10 4.14
C ASN A 251 6.44 -32.93 3.45
N HIS A 252 6.61 -31.86 2.66
CA HIS A 252 7.81 -31.63 1.85
C HIS A 252 8.57 -30.36 2.25
N GLN A 253 8.48 -29.93 3.51
CA GLN A 253 8.97 -28.61 3.96
C GLN A 253 10.41 -28.28 3.51
N LYS A 254 11.35 -29.22 3.64
CA LYS A 254 12.76 -29.02 3.23
C LYS A 254 12.89 -28.84 1.71
N ALA A 255 12.21 -29.68 0.93
CA ALA A 255 12.22 -29.59 -0.53
C ALA A 255 11.53 -28.31 -1.00
N ALA A 256 10.36 -27.99 -0.45
CA ALA A 256 9.62 -26.76 -0.72
C ALA A 256 10.47 -25.51 -0.43
N THR A 257 11.19 -25.49 0.69
CA THR A 257 12.11 -24.39 1.02
C THR A 257 13.24 -24.30 -0.02
N ARG A 258 13.91 -25.41 -0.34
CA ARG A 258 15.01 -25.40 -1.32
C ARG A 258 14.56 -24.96 -2.71
N CYS A 259 13.40 -25.43 -3.17
CA CYS A 259 12.83 -25.02 -4.46
C CYS A 259 12.34 -23.56 -4.45
N SER A 260 11.93 -23.02 -3.29
CA SER A 260 11.48 -21.64 -3.19
C SER A 260 12.60 -20.60 -3.26
N ILE A 261 13.82 -20.93 -2.85
CA ILE A 261 14.97 -20.02 -2.87
C ILE A 261 15.27 -19.46 -4.27
N PRO A 262 15.46 -20.29 -5.33
CA PRO A 262 15.70 -19.76 -6.68
C PRO A 262 14.52 -18.97 -7.22
N VAL A 263 13.28 -19.34 -6.84
CA VAL A 263 12.07 -18.57 -7.20
C VAL A 263 12.10 -17.18 -6.57
N ILE A 264 12.44 -17.07 -5.28
CA ILE A 264 12.58 -15.78 -4.59
C ILE A 264 13.70 -14.94 -5.19
N ILE A 265 14.85 -15.55 -5.47
CA ILE A 265 15.99 -14.85 -6.11
C ILE A 265 15.58 -14.33 -7.49
N LEU A 266 14.88 -15.13 -8.29
CA LEU A 266 14.36 -14.70 -9.59
C LEU A 266 13.36 -13.55 -9.44
N GLY A 267 12.45 -13.64 -8.46
CA GLY A 267 11.51 -12.56 -8.15
C GLY A 267 12.23 -11.25 -7.83
N PHE A 268 13.20 -11.27 -6.91
CA PHE A 268 14.00 -10.08 -6.58
C PHE A 268 14.85 -9.58 -7.75
N TYR A 269 15.33 -10.46 -8.62
CA TYR A 269 16.03 -10.07 -9.83
C TYR A 269 15.11 -9.26 -10.77
N PHE A 270 13.86 -9.71 -10.98
CA PHE A 270 12.86 -8.95 -11.73
C PHE A 270 12.49 -7.62 -11.06
N VAL A 271 12.26 -7.62 -9.74
CA VAL A 271 11.97 -6.39 -8.99
C VAL A 271 13.08 -5.34 -9.12
N SER A 272 14.33 -5.77 -9.34
CA SER A 272 15.48 -4.86 -9.45
C SER A 272 15.47 -3.99 -10.71
N TYR A 273 14.57 -4.22 -11.67
CA TYR A 273 14.54 -3.50 -12.94
C TYR A 273 14.50 -1.95 -12.77
N PRO A 274 15.40 -1.19 -13.44
CA PRO A 274 15.47 0.28 -13.32
C PRO A 274 14.21 1.00 -13.80
N ASP A 275 14.04 2.27 -13.38
CA ASP A 275 12.96 3.11 -13.90
C ASP A 275 13.26 3.67 -15.29
N ALA A 276 14.51 4.05 -15.52
CA ALA A 276 14.95 4.61 -16.78
C ALA A 276 16.32 4.06 -17.19
N SER A 277 16.60 4.18 -18.47
CA SER A 277 17.85 3.77 -19.13
C SER A 277 18.31 2.34 -18.81
N PRO A 278 17.44 1.32 -18.97
CA PRO A 278 17.82 -0.07 -18.75
C PRO A 278 19.00 -0.54 -19.61
N GLU A 279 19.19 0.06 -20.79
CA GLU A 279 20.25 -0.24 -21.75
C GLU A 279 21.65 0.05 -21.21
N TRP A 280 21.77 0.92 -20.21
CA TRP A 280 23.08 1.29 -19.69
C TRP A 280 23.79 0.12 -19.01
N SER A 281 23.10 -0.88 -18.47
CA SER A 281 23.73 -2.08 -17.87
C SER A 281 23.28 -3.37 -18.54
N SER A 282 24.22 -4.32 -18.74
CA SER A 282 23.95 -5.58 -19.44
C SER A 282 22.81 -6.40 -18.81
N TRP A 283 22.77 -6.51 -17.48
CA TRP A 283 21.73 -7.25 -16.77
C TRP A 283 20.34 -6.63 -16.95
N SER A 284 20.22 -5.30 -16.93
CA SER A 284 18.95 -4.59 -17.13
C SER A 284 18.56 -4.54 -18.59
N ASN A 285 19.53 -4.49 -19.49
CA ASN A 285 19.30 -4.57 -20.93
C ASN A 285 18.76 -5.95 -21.34
N ASN A 286 19.28 -7.03 -20.73
CA ASN A 286 18.73 -8.37 -20.94
C ASN A 286 17.26 -8.47 -20.50
N LEU A 287 16.90 -7.86 -19.37
CA LEU A 287 15.51 -7.77 -18.93
C LEU A 287 14.67 -6.88 -19.86
N TYR A 288 15.23 -5.79 -20.36
CA TYR A 288 14.54 -4.94 -21.34
C TYR A 288 14.25 -5.71 -22.63
N ASN A 289 15.21 -6.45 -23.16
CA ASN A 289 14.99 -7.32 -24.32
C ASN A 289 13.93 -8.39 -24.03
N LEU A 290 13.98 -9.03 -22.85
CA LEU A 290 12.95 -9.98 -22.43
C LEU A 290 11.55 -9.34 -22.38
N SER A 291 11.46 -8.09 -21.90
CA SER A 291 10.18 -7.38 -21.77
C SER A 291 9.42 -7.24 -23.08
N GLN A 292 10.14 -7.07 -24.19
CA GLN A 292 9.55 -6.97 -25.53
C GLN A 292 8.82 -8.24 -25.97
N TYR A 293 9.10 -9.38 -25.35
CA TYR A 293 8.47 -10.66 -25.65
C TYR A 293 7.37 -11.04 -24.65
N ILE A 294 7.51 -10.64 -23.37
CA ILE A 294 6.61 -11.11 -22.31
C ILE A 294 5.47 -10.13 -22.00
N PHE A 295 5.68 -8.83 -22.21
CA PHE A 295 4.68 -7.82 -21.91
C PHE A 295 4.03 -7.30 -23.20
N PRO A 296 2.73 -6.95 -23.16
CA PRO A 296 2.09 -6.25 -24.26
C PRO A 296 2.78 -4.92 -24.57
N ALA A 297 2.61 -4.45 -25.82
CA ALA A 297 3.05 -3.13 -26.25
C ALA A 297 2.42 -2.01 -25.41
N ASP A 298 3.07 -0.85 -25.38
CA ASP A 298 2.61 0.36 -24.69
C ASP A 298 2.40 0.22 -23.17
N THR A 299 3.07 -0.75 -22.55
CA THR A 299 3.04 -0.96 -21.09
C THR A 299 4.23 -0.32 -20.39
N HIS A 300 4.05 0.08 -19.14
CA HIS A 300 5.14 0.59 -18.31
C HIS A 300 6.04 -0.55 -17.80
N THR A 301 7.04 -0.94 -18.58
CA THR A 301 7.94 -2.08 -18.34
C THR A 301 8.46 -2.17 -16.90
N ALA A 302 8.89 -1.04 -16.32
CA ALA A 302 9.46 -1.02 -14.98
C ALA A 302 8.47 -1.38 -13.86
N LYS A 303 7.19 -1.02 -14.01
CA LYS A 303 6.13 -1.41 -13.08
C LYS A 303 5.70 -2.87 -13.32
N ARG A 304 5.71 -3.32 -14.57
CA ARG A 304 5.40 -4.73 -14.95
C ARG A 304 6.40 -5.73 -14.38
N PHE A 305 7.70 -5.43 -14.47
CA PHE A 305 8.72 -6.25 -13.81
C PHE A 305 8.62 -6.22 -12.29
N THR A 306 8.25 -5.06 -11.71
CA THR A 306 8.01 -4.96 -10.26
C THR A 306 6.84 -5.86 -9.84
N ALA A 307 5.71 -5.80 -10.55
CA ALA A 307 4.53 -6.62 -10.31
C ALA A 307 4.85 -8.12 -10.46
N LEU A 308 5.43 -8.54 -11.60
CA LEU A 308 5.82 -9.91 -11.84
C LEU A 308 6.82 -10.42 -10.79
N GLY A 309 7.82 -9.61 -10.46
CA GLY A 309 8.84 -9.97 -9.48
C GLY A 309 8.27 -10.14 -8.08
N ILE A 310 7.32 -9.29 -7.68
CA ILE A 310 6.59 -9.43 -6.41
C ILE A 310 5.70 -10.68 -6.42
N ASP A 311 4.99 -10.95 -7.51
CA ASP A 311 4.14 -12.14 -7.64
C ASP A 311 4.98 -13.42 -7.45
N VAL A 312 6.10 -13.51 -8.17
CA VAL A 312 7.05 -14.62 -8.09
C VAL A 312 7.68 -14.74 -6.70
N ALA A 313 8.16 -13.62 -6.13
CA ALA A 313 8.79 -13.62 -4.81
C ALA A 313 7.78 -13.99 -3.70
N ALA A 314 6.58 -13.41 -3.72
CA ALA A 314 5.53 -13.68 -2.74
C ALA A 314 5.06 -15.14 -2.78
N PHE A 315 4.94 -15.71 -3.99
CA PHE A 315 4.66 -17.13 -4.16
C PHE A 315 5.76 -18.01 -3.53
N GLY A 316 7.03 -17.68 -3.77
CA GLY A 316 8.15 -18.39 -3.16
C GLY A 316 8.21 -18.23 -1.62
N ILE A 317 7.95 -17.04 -1.10
CA ILE A 317 7.93 -16.76 0.35
C ILE A 317 6.93 -17.67 1.09
N GLN A 318 5.79 -18.00 0.48
CA GLN A 318 4.82 -18.91 1.11
C GLN A 318 5.39 -20.29 1.43
N ALA A 319 6.30 -20.80 0.60
CA ALA A 319 6.95 -22.09 0.78
C ALA A 319 8.27 -21.99 1.58
N CYS A 320 8.87 -20.80 1.68
CA CYS A 320 10.14 -20.57 2.36
C CYS A 320 9.98 -20.30 3.87
N HIS A 321 10.21 -21.31 4.71
CA HIS A 321 10.08 -21.15 6.16
C HIS A 321 11.08 -20.13 6.78
N PRO A 322 12.39 -20.15 6.45
CA PRO A 322 13.34 -19.21 7.06
C PRO A 322 13.00 -17.73 6.78
N LEU A 323 12.54 -17.43 5.56
CA LEU A 323 12.18 -16.06 5.19
C LEU A 323 10.89 -15.60 5.87
N LYS A 324 9.91 -16.50 6.03
CA LYS A 324 8.72 -16.22 6.86
C LYS A 324 9.10 -15.94 8.32
N GLU A 325 10.09 -16.64 8.88
CA GLU A 325 10.58 -16.38 10.23
C GLU A 325 11.32 -15.05 10.35
N LEU A 326 12.17 -14.72 9.38
CA LEU A 326 12.84 -13.42 9.30
C LEU A 326 11.81 -12.27 9.29
N LEU A 327 10.81 -12.35 8.40
CA LEU A 327 9.76 -11.35 8.31
C LEU A 327 8.86 -11.32 9.54
N SER A 328 8.69 -12.45 10.24
CA SER A 328 7.92 -12.51 11.48
C SER A 328 8.69 -12.02 12.72
N ASN A 329 9.90 -11.46 12.55
CA ASN A 329 10.66 -10.88 13.64
C ASN A 329 9.93 -9.66 14.23
N ARG A 330 10.08 -9.46 15.55
CA ARG A 330 9.48 -8.35 16.31
C ARG A 330 9.75 -6.99 15.69
N PHE A 331 10.96 -6.79 15.15
CA PHE A 331 11.33 -5.55 14.48
C PHE A 331 10.44 -5.27 13.25
N PHE A 332 10.35 -6.21 12.30
CA PHE A 332 9.51 -6.05 11.11
C PHE A 332 8.02 -5.96 11.43
N LEU A 333 7.55 -6.72 12.43
CA LEU A 333 6.17 -6.61 12.91
C LEU A 333 5.87 -5.23 13.49
N TRP A 334 6.83 -4.63 14.21
CA TRP A 334 6.67 -3.27 14.73
C TRP A 334 6.67 -2.23 13.61
N LEU A 335 7.54 -2.35 12.60
CA LEU A 335 7.48 -1.51 11.41
C LEU A 335 6.12 -1.65 10.71
N GLY A 336 5.63 -2.89 10.55
CA GLY A 336 4.35 -3.20 9.90
C GLY A 336 3.14 -2.65 10.64
N ARG A 337 3.16 -2.63 11.98
CA ARG A 337 2.11 -2.02 12.80
C ARG A 337 1.96 -0.52 12.53
N ASN A 338 3.06 0.19 12.33
CA ASN A 338 3.07 1.64 12.14
C ASN A 338 3.12 2.05 10.66
N SER A 339 3.06 1.10 9.72
CA SER A 339 3.33 1.34 8.29
C SER A 339 2.39 2.37 7.65
N PHE A 340 1.12 2.37 8.04
CA PHE A 340 0.12 3.29 7.51
C PHE A 340 0.33 4.72 8.03
N ALA A 341 0.61 4.86 9.32
CA ALA A 341 0.99 6.14 9.92
C ALA A 341 2.26 6.70 9.28
N VAL A 342 3.31 5.88 9.11
CA VAL A 342 4.53 6.27 8.41
C VAL A 342 4.21 6.77 7.00
N TYR A 343 3.38 6.03 6.24
CA TYR A 343 2.95 6.44 4.92
C TYR A 343 2.30 7.83 4.91
N LEU A 344 1.43 8.16 5.88
CA LEU A 344 0.76 9.46 5.92
C LEU A 344 1.67 10.63 6.34
N ILE A 345 2.62 10.41 7.24
CA ILE A 345 3.39 11.53 7.83
C ILE A 345 4.77 11.71 7.22
N HIS A 346 5.37 10.67 6.63
CA HIS A 346 6.77 10.74 6.19
C HIS A 346 6.99 11.82 5.13
N GLY A 347 6.08 11.98 4.16
CA GLY A 347 6.20 12.98 3.09
C GLY A 347 6.19 14.41 3.63
N THR A 348 5.32 14.68 4.60
CA THR A 348 5.25 15.98 5.29
C THR A 348 6.50 16.23 6.14
N LEU A 349 6.91 15.26 6.97
CA LEU A 349 8.12 15.37 7.80
C LEU A 349 9.41 15.45 6.97
N LEU A 350 9.41 14.86 5.78
CA LEU A 350 10.55 14.89 4.86
C LEU A 350 10.73 16.30 4.29
N ARG A 351 9.63 16.98 3.93
CA ARG A 351 9.66 18.33 3.36
C ARG A 351 9.72 19.45 4.41
N THR A 352 9.58 19.12 5.69
CA THR A 352 9.62 20.09 6.80
C THR A 352 10.78 19.79 7.74
N VAL A 353 10.64 18.80 8.63
CA VAL A 353 11.63 18.48 9.66
C VAL A 353 12.99 18.11 9.06
N LEU A 354 13.05 17.23 8.05
CA LEU A 354 14.35 16.92 7.43
C LEU A 354 14.94 18.13 6.70
N ALA A 355 14.09 18.89 6.00
CA ALA A 355 14.53 20.12 5.33
C ALA A 355 15.11 21.12 6.34
N TRP A 356 14.50 21.30 7.50
CA TRP A 356 15.02 22.16 8.57
C TRP A 356 16.36 21.65 9.12
N MET A 357 16.51 20.33 9.31
CA MET A 357 17.76 19.73 9.77
C MET A 357 18.90 19.92 8.76
N LEU A 358 18.60 19.92 7.46
CA LEU A 358 19.60 19.96 6.38
C LEU A 358 19.92 21.37 5.87
N TYR A 359 18.95 22.28 5.87
CA TYR A 359 19.06 23.62 5.26
C TYR A 359 18.85 24.76 6.28
N GLY A 360 18.39 24.46 7.49
CA GLY A 360 17.98 25.44 8.49
C GLY A 360 16.49 25.79 8.41
N ILE A 361 15.94 26.38 9.48
CA ILE A 361 14.49 26.60 9.63
C ILE A 361 13.97 27.74 8.74
N THR A 362 14.72 28.85 8.66
CA THR A 362 14.25 30.11 8.06
C THR A 362 14.31 30.15 6.53
N GLY A 363 15.08 29.25 5.90
CA GLY A 363 15.33 29.31 4.46
C GLY A 363 16.01 30.62 4.02
N THR A 364 16.83 31.22 4.89
CA THR A 364 17.59 32.46 4.64
C THR A 364 19.11 32.22 4.77
N PRO A 365 19.96 33.00 4.08
CA PRO A 365 19.61 34.08 3.13
C PRO A 365 19.14 33.51 1.77
N TRP A 366 18.07 34.09 1.21
CA TRP A 366 17.60 33.80 -0.14
C TRP A 366 17.30 35.12 -0.83
N ASN A 367 18.25 35.57 -1.65
CA ASN A 367 18.16 36.81 -2.40
C ASN A 367 18.28 36.43 -3.89
N PRO A 368 17.16 36.36 -4.63
CA PRO A 368 17.21 36.20 -6.07
C PRO A 368 17.95 37.39 -6.68
N GLU A 369 19.01 37.13 -7.44
CA GLU A 369 19.71 38.19 -8.20
C GLU A 369 18.95 38.41 -9.50
N THR A 370 18.75 39.66 -9.92
CA THR A 370 18.16 39.94 -11.24
C THR A 370 19.29 40.25 -12.20
N ASN A 371 19.36 39.55 -13.32
CA ASN A 371 20.31 39.89 -14.37
C ASN A 371 19.96 41.27 -14.92
N PRO A 372 20.85 42.28 -14.78
CA PRO A 372 20.56 43.64 -15.20
C PRO A 372 20.40 43.81 -16.72
N GLU A 373 20.87 42.85 -17.54
CA GLU A 373 20.79 42.92 -19.00
C GLU A 373 19.57 42.20 -19.59
N THR A 374 19.15 41.09 -18.98
CA THR A 374 18.02 40.28 -19.49
C THR A 374 16.74 40.43 -18.68
N GLY A 375 16.82 41.00 -17.47
CA GLY A 375 15.70 41.06 -16.52
C GLY A 375 15.33 39.69 -15.92
N GLU A 376 16.08 38.63 -16.22
CA GLU A 376 15.82 37.30 -15.69
C GLU A 376 16.29 37.16 -14.23
N VAL A 377 15.48 36.48 -13.42
CA VAL A 377 15.79 36.22 -12.01
C VAL A 377 16.68 34.97 -11.89
N ILE A 378 17.90 35.17 -11.42
CA ILE A 378 18.86 34.11 -11.07
C ILE A 378 18.58 33.66 -9.64
N TYR A 379 18.12 32.43 -9.49
CA TYR A 379 17.85 31.82 -8.19
C TYR A 379 19.11 31.13 -7.64
N HIS A 380 19.65 31.66 -6.55
CA HIS A 380 20.68 30.99 -5.75
C HIS A 380 20.03 30.05 -4.74
N TRP A 381 20.01 28.75 -5.07
CA TRP A 381 19.43 27.73 -4.20
C TRP A 381 20.30 27.47 -2.97
N LEU A 382 19.66 27.20 -1.83
CA LEU A 382 20.37 26.89 -0.60
C LEU A 382 21.08 25.54 -0.73
N PRO A 383 22.42 25.49 -0.63
CA PRO A 383 23.14 24.23 -0.66
C PRO A 383 22.85 23.44 0.63
N ARG A 384 22.76 22.12 0.50
CA ARG A 384 22.63 21.24 1.67
C ARG A 384 23.83 21.42 2.60
N ARG A 385 23.60 21.64 3.91
CA ARG A 385 24.70 21.89 4.87
C ARG A 385 25.48 20.62 5.25
N ALA A 386 24.82 19.46 5.23
CA ALA A 386 25.41 18.18 5.59
C ALA A 386 25.75 17.34 4.36
N HIS A 387 27.00 16.87 4.28
CA HIS A 387 27.50 15.95 3.25
C HIS A 387 28.16 14.72 3.90
N GLY A 388 28.23 13.59 3.19
CA GLY A 388 28.91 12.39 3.67
C GLY A 388 28.31 11.85 4.98
N ILE A 389 29.17 11.56 5.97
CA ILE A 389 28.77 10.97 7.26
C ILE A 389 27.73 11.82 8.01
N PRO A 390 27.91 13.15 8.18
CA PRO A 390 26.89 14.02 8.76
C PRO A 390 25.48 13.88 8.14
N PHE A 391 25.40 13.72 6.82
CA PHE A 391 24.11 13.53 6.14
C PHE A 391 23.42 12.24 6.58
N PHE A 392 24.16 11.12 6.65
CA PHE A 392 23.60 9.84 7.11
C PHE A 392 23.22 9.86 8.59
N LEU A 393 23.96 10.60 9.43
CA LEU A 393 23.58 10.79 10.84
C LEU A 393 22.27 11.59 10.96
N VAL A 394 22.11 12.67 10.20
CA VAL A 394 20.87 13.45 10.13
C VAL A 394 19.70 12.58 9.66
N LEU A 395 19.90 11.77 8.62
CA LEU A 395 18.89 10.82 8.14
C LEU A 395 18.50 9.80 9.23
N ALA A 396 19.47 9.24 9.96
CA ALA A 396 19.19 8.29 11.03
C ALA A 396 18.34 8.92 12.15
N VAL A 397 18.69 10.13 12.59
CA VAL A 397 17.90 10.89 13.57
C VAL A 397 16.51 11.19 13.04
N TRP A 398 16.38 11.61 11.78
CA TRP A 398 15.09 11.85 11.15
C TRP A 398 14.23 10.59 11.06
N PHE A 399 14.80 9.44 10.69
CA PHE A 399 14.10 8.15 10.71
C PHE A 399 13.55 7.82 12.10
N CYS A 400 14.34 8.04 13.15
CA CYS A 400 13.87 7.87 14.53
C CYS A 400 12.68 8.78 14.84
N ILE A 401 12.72 10.05 14.42
CA ILE A 401 11.61 11.01 14.60
C ILE A 401 10.35 10.53 13.85
N VAL A 402 10.47 10.13 12.58
CA VAL A 402 9.34 9.65 11.78
C VAL A 402 8.67 8.46 12.42
N TYR A 403 9.44 7.45 12.81
CA TYR A 403 8.88 6.24 13.41
C TYR A 403 8.36 6.47 14.83
N PHE A 404 8.97 7.37 15.60
CA PHE A 404 8.46 7.81 16.89
C PHE A 404 7.09 8.48 16.72
N LEU A 405 6.97 9.49 15.86
CA LEU A 405 5.70 10.17 15.60
C LEU A 405 4.65 9.23 14.99
N ALA A 406 5.05 8.32 14.10
CA ALA A 406 4.16 7.31 13.55
C ALA A 406 3.62 6.35 14.61
N HIS A 407 4.42 6.06 15.65
CA HIS A 407 3.97 5.27 16.78
C HIS A 407 2.88 5.98 17.60
N PHE A 408 3.03 7.28 17.85
CA PHE A 408 1.98 8.09 18.50
C PHE A 408 0.75 8.17 17.61
N TRP A 409 0.92 8.44 16.31
CA TRP A 409 -0.18 8.48 15.35
C TRP A 409 -0.98 7.17 15.36
N THR A 410 -0.30 6.03 15.26
CA THR A 410 -0.94 4.71 15.27
C THR A 410 -1.67 4.44 16.60
N THR A 411 -1.11 4.90 17.71
CA THR A 411 -1.66 4.63 19.05
C THR A 411 -2.86 5.51 19.39
N TYR A 412 -2.86 6.77 18.96
CA TYR A 412 -3.88 7.75 19.33
C TYR A 412 -4.81 8.09 18.16
N VAL A 413 -4.25 8.54 17.03
CA VAL A 413 -5.02 9.05 15.89
C VAL A 413 -5.72 7.90 15.16
N ASP A 414 -5.00 6.86 14.77
CA ASP A 414 -5.59 5.70 14.09
C ASP A 414 -6.58 4.95 15.00
N HIS A 415 -6.30 4.90 16.30
CA HIS A 415 -7.22 4.32 17.28
C HIS A 415 -8.54 5.10 17.35
N TRP A 416 -8.46 6.43 17.45
CA TRP A 416 -9.62 7.32 17.46
C TRP A 416 -10.44 7.23 16.16
N CYS A 417 -9.78 7.29 14.99
CA CYS A 417 -10.44 7.06 13.70
C CYS A 417 -11.10 5.67 13.61
N GLY A 418 -10.47 4.67 14.23
CA GLY A 418 -11.00 3.31 14.35
C GLY A 418 -12.27 3.23 15.21
N GLN A 419 -12.31 3.97 16.33
CA GLN A 419 -13.49 4.07 17.18
C GLN A 419 -14.64 4.75 16.44
N ILE A 420 -14.40 5.87 15.75
CA ILE A 420 -15.41 6.55 14.93
C ILE A 420 -15.96 5.59 13.87
N THR A 421 -15.07 4.89 13.16
CA THR A 421 -15.49 3.90 12.17
C THR A 421 -16.39 2.82 12.78
N LYS A 422 -16.07 2.35 13.99
CA LYS A 422 -16.87 1.34 14.69
C LYS A 422 -18.25 1.88 15.07
N THR A 423 -18.33 3.10 15.61
CA THR A 423 -19.60 3.75 15.93
C THR A 423 -20.45 3.98 14.68
N LEU A 424 -19.84 4.33 13.55
CA LEU A 424 -20.53 4.44 12.27
C LEU A 424 -21.05 3.08 11.79
N GLU A 425 -20.27 2.01 11.92
CA GLU A 425 -20.70 0.66 11.57
C GLU A 425 -21.91 0.22 12.42
N GLU A 426 -21.84 0.42 13.74
CA GLU A 426 -22.92 0.06 14.68
C GLU A 426 -24.22 0.85 14.43
N ARG A 427 -24.12 2.11 13.96
CA ARG A 427 -25.30 2.91 13.59
C ARG A 427 -25.92 2.52 12.25
N VAL A 428 -25.11 2.08 11.29
CA VAL A 428 -25.54 1.85 9.91
C VAL A 428 -25.98 0.40 9.69
N PHE A 429 -25.37 -0.56 10.37
CA PHE A 429 -25.70 -1.98 10.21
C PHE A 429 -26.78 -2.41 11.19
N VAL A 430 -27.73 -3.20 10.69
CA VAL A 430 -28.81 -3.79 11.50
C VAL A 430 -28.22 -4.77 12.53
N ALA A 431 -28.69 -4.70 13.77
CA ALA A 431 -28.30 -5.64 14.83
C ALA A 431 -28.82 -7.05 14.51
N GLU A 432 -27.96 -8.06 14.69
CA GLU A 432 -28.22 -9.45 14.28
C GLU A 432 -29.43 -10.10 14.99
N GLY A 433 -29.87 -9.58 16.14
CA GLY A 433 -30.96 -10.17 16.94
C GLY A 433 -32.36 -9.64 16.65
N GLU A 434 -32.51 -8.39 16.21
CA GLU A 434 -33.85 -7.78 16.11
C GLU A 434 -34.69 -8.41 14.98
N LYS A 435 -34.07 -8.87 13.89
CA LYS A 435 -34.79 -9.44 12.73
C LYS A 435 -34.99 -10.94 12.78
N GLU A 436 -34.11 -11.73 13.40
CA GLU A 436 -34.38 -13.16 13.57
C GLU A 436 -35.55 -13.35 14.54
N ASP A 437 -35.68 -12.51 15.56
CA ASP A 437 -36.86 -12.47 16.44
C ASP A 437 -38.12 -11.96 15.71
N GLU A 438 -38.02 -10.93 14.87
CA GLU A 438 -39.17 -10.38 14.11
C GLU A 438 -39.68 -11.36 13.03
N ILE A 439 -38.77 -12.05 12.33
CA ILE A 439 -39.12 -13.05 11.30
C ILE A 439 -39.67 -14.32 11.97
N ASP A 440 -39.07 -14.79 13.08
CA ASP A 440 -39.64 -15.92 13.85
C ASP A 440 -41.00 -15.57 14.46
N LEU A 441 -41.20 -14.32 14.89
CA LEU A 441 -42.50 -13.82 15.35
C LEU A 441 -43.52 -13.77 14.22
N GLU A 442 -43.16 -13.24 13.05
CA GLU A 442 -44.04 -13.22 11.88
C GLU A 442 -44.38 -14.62 11.35
N GLU A 443 -43.42 -15.56 11.34
CA GLU A 443 -43.67 -16.97 10.99
C GLU A 443 -44.55 -17.68 12.03
N LYS A 444 -44.34 -17.45 13.33
CA LYS A 444 -45.21 -17.98 14.39
C LYS A 444 -46.63 -17.40 14.32
N VAL A 445 -46.78 -16.11 13.99
CA VAL A 445 -48.08 -15.46 13.80
C VAL A 445 -48.79 -15.98 12.53
N ARG A 446 -48.06 -16.24 11.44
CA ARG A 446 -48.62 -16.90 10.24
C ARG A 446 -49.01 -18.35 10.50
N ALA A 447 -48.19 -19.11 11.23
CA ALA A 447 -48.51 -20.49 11.58
C ALA A 447 -49.72 -20.58 12.51
N GLY A 448 -49.80 -19.70 13.52
CA GLY A 448 -50.90 -19.64 14.49
C GLY A 448 -52.24 -19.15 13.94
N SER A 449 -52.26 -18.45 12.79
CA SER A 449 -53.52 -18.03 12.14
C SER A 449 -54.10 -19.08 11.18
N SER A 450 -53.39 -20.19 10.94
CA SER A 450 -53.84 -21.30 10.07
C SER A 450 -54.51 -22.47 10.80
N SER A 451 -54.57 -22.46 12.13
CA SER A 451 -55.22 -23.48 12.96
C SER A 451 -56.52 -22.95 13.59
N GLY A 452 -57.54 -22.74 12.75
CA GLY A 452 -58.91 -22.57 13.23
C GLY A 452 -59.45 -23.90 13.82
N PRO A 453 -60.20 -23.88 14.93
CA PRO A 453 -60.63 -25.10 15.61
C PRO A 453 -61.69 -25.85 14.79
N SER A 454 -61.45 -27.14 14.55
CA SER A 454 -62.42 -28.09 14.03
C SER A 454 -63.54 -28.32 15.07
N SER A 455 -64.72 -27.76 14.82
CA SER A 455 -65.93 -28.11 15.54
C SER A 455 -66.42 -29.49 15.07
N GLY A 456 -66.17 -30.52 15.88
CA GLY A 456 -66.80 -31.84 15.75
C GLY A 456 -68.26 -31.83 16.24
N PRO A 457 -69.10 -32.77 15.77
CA PRO A 457 -70.54 -32.75 16.00
C PRO A 457 -70.91 -33.33 17.37
N LEU A 458 -71.85 -32.70 18.07
CA LEU A 458 -72.48 -33.27 19.27
C LEU A 458 -73.98 -33.47 19.02
N LEU A 459 -74.39 -34.71 19.31
CA LEU A 459 -75.75 -35.22 19.40
C LEU A 459 -76.60 -34.43 20.40
N GLY A 460 -77.89 -34.28 20.08
CA GLY A 460 -78.93 -33.70 20.95
C GLY A 460 -80.11 -33.22 20.14
#